data_AF-A0A2V8H3R3-F1
#
_entry.id   AF-A0A2V8H3R3-F1
#
_cell.length_a   1.000
_cell.length_b   1.000
_cell.length_c   1.000
_cell.angle_alpha   90.00
_cell.angle_beta   90.00
_cell.angle_gamma   90.00
#
_symmetry.space_group_name_H-M   'P 1'
#
loop_
_entity.id
_entity.type
_entity.pdbx_description
1 polymer ?
#
loop_
_entity_poly.entity_id
_entity_poly.type
_entity_poly.pdbx_seq_one_letter_code
_entity_poly.pdbx_strand_id
1 'polypeptide(L)'
;MVALMMSVAATASAQEWDEFVSKEDGFKVDFPGQPKVAETTWKSQMDYILPGKIYSVEKGKEKYSVTVIDYRPIEQQGIERSKTCEEGNQQCRQNAGIMGPGYWKHDERGAVMYATFKLLQRDAKLTSLAWEWQDMVEGNFVQLTSNADQSRTFAYVAARENKLYIFEGTVPKGYPEPGLFQQSVGWVEPDGRAVRYQGVIYSNAYHGMGVYPTPTAGGGFAPPPPPPQQGR
;
A
#
# COMPACT_ATOMS: atom_id res chain seq x y z
N MET A 1 -17.17 60.26 2.82
CA MET A 1 -17.42 58.93 3.41
C MET A 1 -16.46 57.96 2.73
N VAL A 2 -15.41 57.51 3.42
CA VAL A 2 -14.42 56.59 2.87
C VAL A 2 -14.85 55.18 3.28
N ALA A 3 -15.25 54.36 2.32
CA ALA A 3 -15.64 52.98 2.56
C ALA A 3 -14.37 52.12 2.64
N LEU A 4 -14.09 51.60 3.84
CA LEU A 4 -12.98 50.69 4.10
C LEU A 4 -13.39 49.28 3.64
N MET A 5 -12.93 48.85 2.47
CA MET A 5 -13.06 47.45 2.04
C MET A 5 -12.11 46.59 2.88
N MET A 6 -12.68 45.80 3.80
CA MET A 6 -11.93 44.76 4.49
C MET A 6 -11.76 43.55 3.58
N SER A 7 -10.56 43.36 3.04
CA SER A 7 -10.15 42.15 2.35
C SER A 7 -10.02 41.01 3.36
N VAL A 8 -10.95 40.07 3.33
CA VAL A 8 -10.83 38.81 4.07
C VAL A 8 -9.76 37.98 3.38
N ALA A 9 -8.57 37.90 3.97
CA ALA A 9 -7.53 36.98 3.51
C ALA A 9 -8.03 35.56 3.76
N ALA A 10 -8.52 34.90 2.70
CA ALA A 10 -8.72 33.46 2.73
C ALA A 10 -7.34 32.83 3.02
N THR A 11 -7.22 32.10 4.13
CA THR A 11 -6.05 31.27 4.39
C THR A 11 -5.97 30.24 3.27
N ALA A 12 -5.13 30.50 2.27
CA ALA A 12 -4.69 29.48 1.35
C ALA A 12 -3.84 28.50 2.18
N SER A 13 -4.45 27.42 2.67
CA SER A 13 -3.68 26.27 3.12
C SER A 13 -2.88 25.79 1.92
N ALA A 14 -1.61 26.16 1.85
CA ALA A 14 -0.66 25.41 1.05
C ALA A 14 -0.77 23.97 1.56
N GLN A 15 -1.18 23.03 0.72
CA GLN A 15 -1.11 21.61 1.03
C GLN A 15 0.36 21.24 1.10
N GLU A 16 0.94 21.43 2.29
CA GLU A 16 2.26 20.95 2.67
C GLU A 16 2.27 19.43 2.61
N TRP A 17 3.44 18.88 2.29
CA TRP A 17 3.67 17.45 2.27
C TRP A 17 4.11 17.04 3.66
N ASP A 18 3.29 16.25 4.33
CA ASP A 18 3.53 15.79 5.70
C ASP A 18 3.55 14.27 5.74
N GLU A 19 4.44 13.72 6.56
CA GLU A 19 4.48 12.28 6.83
C GLU A 19 3.19 11.89 7.56
N PHE A 20 2.43 10.99 6.94
CA PHE A 20 1.29 10.33 7.57
C PHE A 20 1.74 8.96 8.10
N VAL A 21 1.39 8.65 9.34
CA VAL A 21 1.71 7.37 9.99
C VAL A 21 0.42 6.67 10.40
N SER A 22 0.12 5.52 9.78
CA SER A 22 -0.93 4.62 10.25
C SER A 22 -0.31 3.52 11.11
N LYS A 23 -0.37 3.67 12.44
CA LYS A 23 0.12 2.65 13.38
C LYS A 23 -0.71 1.37 13.33
N GLU A 24 -2.02 1.51 13.16
CA GLU A 24 -2.95 0.38 13.08
C GLU A 24 -2.67 -0.47 11.84
N ASP A 25 -2.40 0.19 10.72
CA ASP A 25 -2.18 -0.46 9.43
C ASP A 25 -0.69 -0.63 9.08
N GLY A 26 0.24 -0.18 9.94
CA GLY A 26 1.66 -0.55 9.87
C GLY A 26 2.47 0.13 8.77
N PHE A 27 2.03 1.28 8.26
CA PHE A 27 2.72 2.01 7.19
C PHE A 27 2.88 3.51 7.49
N LYS A 28 3.79 4.14 6.76
CA LYS A 28 3.92 5.59 6.67
C LYS A 28 4.18 6.03 5.23
N VAL A 29 3.75 7.24 4.87
CA VAL A 29 3.97 7.85 3.55
C VAL A 29 3.69 9.35 3.63
N ASP A 30 4.35 10.15 2.80
CA ASP A 30 4.06 11.58 2.72
C ASP A 30 2.81 11.81 1.87
N PHE A 31 1.80 12.47 2.45
CA PHE A 31 0.62 12.93 1.71
C PHE A 31 0.61 14.46 1.61
N PRO A 32 0.04 15.04 0.53
CA PRO A 32 -0.16 16.48 0.44
C PRO A 32 -1.39 16.94 1.24
N GLY A 33 -1.33 16.76 2.55
CA GLY A 33 -2.41 16.99 3.51
C GLY A 33 -2.95 15.70 4.13
N GLN A 34 -3.86 15.83 5.10
CA GLN A 34 -4.41 14.69 5.83
C GLN A 34 -5.31 13.81 4.94
N PRO A 35 -5.08 12.49 4.88
CA PRO A 35 -5.89 11.59 4.07
C PRO A 35 -7.29 11.39 4.65
N LYS A 36 -8.27 11.29 3.76
CA LYS A 36 -9.59 10.72 4.10
C LYS A 36 -9.45 9.21 4.18
N VAL A 37 -10.00 8.63 5.25
CA VAL A 37 -10.01 7.18 5.47
C VAL A 37 -11.42 6.64 5.24
N ALA A 38 -11.53 5.60 4.42
CA ALA A 38 -12.79 4.91 4.15
C ALA A 38 -12.61 3.39 4.23
N GLU A 39 -13.55 2.71 4.87
CA GLU A 39 -13.64 1.25 4.87
C GLU A 39 -14.03 0.73 3.48
N THR A 40 -13.53 -0.45 3.14
CA THR A 40 -13.81 -1.13 1.88
C THR A 40 -13.74 -2.65 2.06
N THR A 41 -14.06 -3.38 1.00
CA THR A 41 -13.87 -4.82 0.91
C THR A 41 -13.09 -5.18 -0.33
N TRP A 42 -12.25 -6.20 -0.25
CA TRP A 42 -11.49 -6.75 -1.36
C TRP A 42 -11.91 -8.17 -1.64
N LYS A 43 -12.22 -8.43 -2.92
CA LYS A 43 -12.41 -9.79 -3.41
C LYS A 43 -11.05 -10.34 -3.85
N SER A 44 -10.53 -11.33 -3.13
CA SER A 44 -9.22 -11.95 -3.40
C SER A 44 -9.23 -12.81 -4.67
N GLN A 45 -8.08 -13.37 -5.04
CA GLN A 45 -7.97 -14.19 -6.26
C GLN A 45 -8.85 -15.45 -6.16
N MET A 46 -8.95 -16.04 -4.97
CA MET A 46 -9.83 -17.19 -4.69
C MET A 46 -11.19 -16.75 -4.15
N ASP A 47 -11.68 -15.56 -4.52
CA ASP A 47 -13.04 -15.10 -4.21
C ASP A 47 -13.37 -14.96 -2.70
N TYR A 48 -12.38 -14.83 -1.81
CA TYR A 48 -12.63 -14.43 -0.41
C TYR A 48 -12.98 -12.95 -0.34
N ILE A 49 -13.83 -12.58 0.61
CA ILE A 49 -14.16 -11.18 0.88
C ILE A 49 -13.40 -10.75 2.13
N LEU A 50 -12.42 -9.88 1.93
CA LEU A 50 -11.48 -9.42 2.94
C LEU A 50 -11.78 -7.96 3.30
N PRO A 51 -11.69 -7.57 4.58
CA PRO A 51 -11.84 -6.18 4.97
C PRO A 51 -10.61 -5.36 4.55
N GLY A 52 -10.81 -4.07 4.32
CA GLY A 52 -9.72 -3.16 4.00
C GLY A 52 -10.08 -1.71 4.19
N LYS A 53 -9.09 -0.84 4.03
CA LYS A 53 -9.24 0.62 4.11
C LYS A 53 -8.58 1.30 2.93
N ILE A 54 -9.08 2.48 2.58
CA ILE A 54 -8.47 3.37 1.59
C ILE A 54 -8.19 4.71 2.27
N TYR A 55 -6.91 5.10 2.25
CA TYR A 55 -6.42 6.42 2.62
C TYR A 55 -6.27 7.22 1.34
N SER A 56 -6.87 8.41 1.22
CA SER A 56 -6.85 9.17 -0.04
C SER A 56 -6.74 10.68 0.14
N VAL A 57 -5.98 11.31 -0.76
CA VAL A 57 -5.85 12.78 -0.87
C VAL A 57 -5.94 13.20 -2.33
N GLU A 58 -6.64 14.31 -2.56
CA GLU A 58 -6.62 15.02 -3.83
C GLU A 58 -5.91 16.37 -3.66
N LYS A 59 -4.95 16.66 -4.54
CA LYS A 59 -4.24 17.95 -4.65
C LYS A 59 -4.45 18.50 -6.05
N GLY A 60 -5.44 19.38 -6.20
CA GLY A 60 -5.87 19.84 -7.53
C GLY A 60 -6.33 18.66 -8.40
N LYS A 61 -5.56 18.31 -9.43
CA LYS A 61 -5.83 17.16 -10.32
C LYS A 61 -4.97 15.93 -10.01
N GLU A 62 -4.08 16.02 -9.03
CA GLU A 62 -3.26 14.90 -8.55
C GLU A 62 -4.07 14.08 -7.53
N LYS A 63 -3.90 12.76 -7.56
CA LYS A 63 -4.61 11.82 -6.69
C LYS A 63 -3.61 10.88 -6.06
N TYR A 64 -3.68 10.71 -4.74
CA TYR A 64 -2.82 9.81 -3.98
C TYR A 64 -3.67 8.92 -3.12
N SER A 65 -3.31 7.64 -3.05
CA SER A 65 -4.01 6.70 -2.19
C SER A 65 -3.13 5.57 -1.68
N VAL A 66 -3.50 5.04 -0.53
CA VAL A 66 -3.02 3.76 -0.01
C VAL A 66 -4.23 2.89 0.26
N THR A 67 -4.32 1.75 -0.42
CA THR A 67 -5.30 0.71 -0.10
C THR A 67 -4.62 -0.36 0.74
N VAL A 68 -5.21 -0.68 1.90
CA VAL A 68 -4.73 -1.73 2.81
C VAL A 68 -5.79 -2.80 2.92
N ILE A 69 -5.46 -4.06 2.61
CA ILE A 69 -6.35 -5.21 2.73
C ILE A 69 -5.82 -6.15 3.79
N ASP A 70 -6.64 -6.48 4.77
CA ASP A 70 -6.30 -7.39 5.85
C ASP A 70 -6.59 -8.84 5.44
N TYR A 71 -5.52 -9.62 5.22
CA TYR A 71 -5.64 -11.03 4.87
C TYR A 71 -5.76 -11.93 6.10
N ARG A 72 -5.58 -11.45 7.34
CA ARG A 72 -5.65 -12.30 8.55
C ARG A 72 -6.95 -13.12 8.66
N PRO A 73 -8.14 -12.61 8.26
CA PRO A 73 -9.37 -13.41 8.31
C PRO A 73 -9.39 -14.59 7.31
N ILE A 74 -8.52 -14.62 6.30
CA ILE A 74 -8.59 -15.60 5.20
C ILE A 74 -8.39 -17.04 5.68
N GLU A 75 -7.59 -17.25 6.74
CA GLU A 75 -7.36 -18.58 7.30
C GLU A 75 -8.67 -19.18 7.81
N GLN A 76 -9.39 -18.44 8.66
CA GLN A 76 -10.66 -18.93 9.20
C GLN A 76 -11.71 -19.09 8.09
N GLN A 77 -11.78 -18.15 7.14
CA GLN A 77 -12.69 -18.28 6.00
C GLN A 77 -12.37 -19.53 5.16
N GLY A 78 -11.09 -19.86 4.98
CA GLY A 78 -10.66 -21.05 4.25
C GLY A 78 -10.90 -22.35 4.99
N ILE A 79 -10.74 -22.37 6.31
CA ILE A 79 -11.13 -23.50 7.17
C ILE A 79 -12.63 -23.76 7.02
N GLU A 80 -13.47 -22.72 7.10
CA GLU A 80 -14.92 -22.86 6.95
C GLU A 80 -15.30 -23.34 5.54
N ARG A 81 -14.75 -22.70 4.50
CA ARG A 81 -14.96 -23.11 3.10
C ARG A 81 -14.55 -24.56 2.86
N SER A 82 -13.49 -25.02 3.53
CA SER A 82 -12.97 -26.38 3.34
C SER A 82 -13.96 -27.48 3.74
N LYS A 83 -14.96 -27.16 4.57
CA LYS A 83 -16.01 -28.10 5.02
C LYS A 83 -17.03 -28.41 3.93
N THR A 84 -17.15 -27.54 2.93
CA THR A 84 -18.11 -27.69 1.82
C THR A 84 -17.43 -28.01 0.49
N CYS A 85 -16.12 -28.28 0.49
CA CYS A 85 -15.42 -28.70 -0.72
C CYS A 85 -15.87 -30.09 -1.17
N GLU A 86 -15.99 -30.28 -2.48
CA GLU A 86 -16.31 -31.57 -3.08
C GLU A 86 -15.25 -32.64 -2.76
N GLU A 87 -15.70 -33.86 -2.53
CA GLU A 87 -14.81 -35.00 -2.30
C GLU A 87 -13.92 -35.25 -3.52
N GLY A 88 -12.63 -35.49 -3.29
CA GLY A 88 -11.64 -35.67 -4.36
C GLY A 88 -11.00 -34.38 -4.89
N ASN A 89 -11.48 -33.19 -4.51
CA ASN A 89 -10.78 -31.96 -4.80
C ASN A 89 -9.48 -31.89 -3.98
N GLN A 90 -8.34 -32.20 -4.62
CA GLN A 90 -7.03 -32.29 -3.96
C GLN A 90 -6.59 -30.97 -3.33
N GLN A 91 -7.17 -29.87 -3.78
CA GLN A 91 -6.71 -28.53 -3.48
C GLN A 91 -7.67 -27.77 -2.56
N CYS A 92 -8.98 -28.04 -2.66
CA CYS A 92 -10.02 -27.60 -1.74
C CYS A 92 -10.33 -28.75 -0.79
N ARG A 93 -9.64 -28.82 0.35
CA ARG A 93 -9.88 -29.82 1.41
C ARG A 93 -9.32 -29.34 2.74
N GLN A 94 -9.75 -29.96 3.84
CA GLN A 94 -9.26 -29.59 5.18
C GLN A 94 -7.74 -29.77 5.32
N ASN A 95 -7.19 -30.88 4.82
CA ASN A 95 -5.75 -31.20 4.92
C ASN A 95 -4.97 -30.83 3.65
N ALA A 96 -5.04 -29.56 3.22
CA ALA A 96 -4.45 -29.10 1.96
C ALA A 96 -2.96 -28.65 2.05
N GLY A 97 -2.24 -29.03 3.11
CA GLY A 97 -0.79 -28.88 3.22
C GLY A 97 -0.27 -27.46 2.91
N ILE A 98 0.57 -27.34 1.87
CA ILE A 98 1.16 -26.08 1.42
C ILE A 98 0.09 -25.06 1.01
N MET A 99 -1.04 -25.50 0.44
CA MET A 99 -2.10 -24.62 -0.08
C MET A 99 -3.01 -24.05 1.00
N GLY A 100 -3.06 -24.68 2.18
CA GLY A 100 -3.96 -24.35 3.27
C GLY A 100 -5.43 -24.73 2.97
N PRO A 101 -6.24 -25.05 3.99
CA PRO A 101 -7.67 -25.34 3.81
C PRO A 101 -8.37 -24.32 2.90
N GLY A 102 -9.11 -24.78 1.90
CA GLY A 102 -9.80 -23.90 0.97
C GLY A 102 -8.91 -22.95 0.16
N TYR A 103 -7.61 -23.23 -0.02
CA TYR A 103 -6.62 -22.38 -0.71
C TYR A 103 -6.17 -21.12 0.03
N TRP A 104 -6.49 -20.92 1.31
CA TRP A 104 -6.21 -19.65 1.97
C TRP A 104 -4.71 -19.26 1.94
N LYS A 105 -3.79 -20.22 2.10
CA LYS A 105 -2.34 -19.94 2.05
C LYS A 105 -1.89 -19.59 0.64
N HIS A 106 -2.46 -20.25 -0.37
CA HIS A 106 -2.11 -19.96 -1.76
C HIS A 106 -2.57 -18.57 -2.18
N ASP A 107 -3.78 -18.19 -1.78
CA ASP A 107 -4.34 -16.88 -2.10
C ASP A 107 -3.57 -15.74 -1.41
N GLU A 108 -3.17 -15.92 -0.16
CA GLU A 108 -2.32 -14.95 0.52
C GLU A 108 -0.96 -14.79 -0.16
N ARG A 109 -0.30 -15.89 -0.56
CA ARG A 109 0.96 -15.82 -1.34
C ARG A 109 0.78 -15.11 -2.68
N GLY A 110 -0.39 -15.26 -3.30
CA GLY A 110 -0.75 -14.63 -4.56
C GLY A 110 -1.15 -13.15 -4.43
N ALA A 111 -1.36 -12.62 -3.23
CA ALA A 111 -1.98 -11.32 -2.99
C ALA A 111 -1.33 -10.17 -3.77
N VAL A 112 0.00 -10.04 -3.68
CA VAL A 112 0.76 -8.99 -4.38
C VAL A 112 0.63 -9.14 -5.90
N MET A 113 0.75 -10.36 -6.41
CA MET A 113 0.64 -10.63 -7.84
C MET A 113 -0.77 -10.36 -8.36
N TYR A 114 -1.81 -10.75 -7.62
CA TYR A 114 -3.19 -10.52 -8.00
C TYR A 114 -3.53 -9.02 -8.02
N ALA A 115 -3.08 -8.26 -7.03
CA ALA A 115 -3.24 -6.81 -7.03
C ALA A 115 -2.50 -6.13 -8.18
N THR A 116 -1.27 -6.56 -8.48
CA THR A 116 -0.55 -6.12 -9.69
C THR A 116 -1.34 -6.45 -10.95
N PHE A 117 -1.83 -7.68 -11.11
CA PHE A 117 -2.68 -8.08 -12.23
C PHE A 117 -3.89 -7.15 -12.39
N LYS A 118 -4.59 -6.81 -11.29
CA LYS A 118 -5.74 -5.88 -11.31
C LYS A 118 -5.37 -4.48 -11.81
N LEU A 119 -4.17 -3.97 -11.48
CA LEU A 119 -3.65 -2.72 -12.04
C LEU A 119 -3.43 -2.83 -13.55
N LEU A 120 -2.85 -3.95 -14.01
CA LEU A 120 -2.56 -4.20 -15.42
C LEU A 120 -3.82 -4.43 -16.28
N GLN A 121 -4.98 -4.67 -15.66
CA GLN A 121 -6.26 -4.77 -16.35
C GLN A 121 -6.91 -3.40 -16.64
N ARG A 122 -6.33 -2.29 -16.16
CA ARG A 122 -6.84 -0.94 -16.46
C ARG A 122 -6.58 -0.58 -17.92
N ASP A 123 -7.42 0.30 -18.48
CA ASP A 123 -7.23 0.85 -19.84
C ASP A 123 -6.08 1.87 -19.86
N ALA A 124 -4.86 1.35 -19.79
CA ALA A 124 -3.64 2.11 -19.70
C ALA A 124 -2.48 1.34 -20.35
N LYS A 125 -1.50 2.08 -20.87
CA LYS A 125 -0.23 1.52 -21.32
C LYS A 125 0.67 1.24 -20.12
N LEU A 126 1.15 0.00 -19.98
CA LEU A 126 2.23 -0.35 -19.07
C LEU A 126 3.55 0.28 -19.55
N THR A 127 4.17 1.09 -18.71
CA THR A 127 5.46 1.74 -19.02
C THR A 127 6.61 1.21 -18.18
N SER A 128 6.34 0.64 -17.01
CA SER A 128 7.33 -0.05 -16.19
C SER A 128 6.65 -1.12 -15.32
N LEU A 129 7.33 -2.25 -15.15
CA LEU A 129 7.01 -3.29 -14.18
C LEU A 129 8.33 -3.86 -13.66
N ALA A 130 8.55 -3.74 -12.36
CA ALA A 130 9.76 -4.22 -11.71
C ALA A 130 9.44 -4.85 -10.35
N TRP A 131 10.25 -5.82 -9.95
CA TRP A 131 10.34 -6.20 -8.55
C TRP A 131 11.26 -5.19 -7.86
N GLU A 132 10.80 -4.64 -6.75
CA GLU A 132 11.47 -3.58 -5.99
C GLU A 132 11.23 -3.79 -4.50
N TRP A 133 11.83 -2.93 -3.67
CA TRP A 133 11.59 -2.93 -2.23
C TRP A 133 11.48 -1.51 -1.69
N GLN A 134 10.72 -1.36 -0.60
CA GLN A 134 10.72 -0.17 0.25
C GLN A 134 11.04 -0.62 1.66
N ASP A 135 12.08 -0.03 2.26
CA ASP A 135 12.57 -0.44 3.58
C ASP A 135 12.81 -1.95 3.74
N MET A 136 13.29 -2.57 2.66
CA MET A 136 13.57 -4.01 2.54
C MET A 136 12.34 -4.91 2.65
N VAL A 137 11.13 -4.38 2.47
CA VAL A 137 9.92 -5.18 2.16
C VAL A 137 9.84 -5.30 0.65
N GLU A 138 9.67 -6.51 0.13
CA GLU A 138 9.53 -6.72 -1.31
C GLU A 138 8.16 -6.29 -1.83
N GLY A 139 8.12 -5.92 -3.11
CA GLY A 139 6.89 -5.65 -3.81
C GLY A 139 7.09 -5.47 -5.30
N ASN A 140 6.00 -5.16 -5.99
CA ASN A 140 5.99 -4.84 -7.41
C ASN A 140 5.82 -3.33 -7.59
N PHE A 141 6.75 -2.72 -8.30
CA PHE A 141 6.62 -1.36 -8.77
C PHE A 141 6.02 -1.35 -10.18
N VAL A 142 4.99 -0.54 -10.40
CA VAL A 142 4.19 -0.49 -11.64
C VAL A 142 4.03 0.96 -12.07
N GLN A 143 4.25 1.24 -13.35
CA GLN A 143 3.90 2.53 -13.95
C GLN A 143 2.94 2.35 -15.11
N LEU A 144 1.86 3.13 -15.09
CA LEU A 144 0.81 3.11 -16.08
C LEU A 144 0.61 4.52 -16.66
N THR A 145 0.34 4.60 -17.96
CA THR A 145 -0.13 5.84 -18.61
C THR A 145 -1.53 5.60 -19.17
N SER A 146 -2.52 6.32 -18.64
CA SER A 146 -3.94 6.23 -19.02
C SER A 146 -4.14 6.49 -20.52
N ASN A 147 -4.89 5.62 -21.19
CA ASN A 147 -5.20 5.83 -22.61
C ASN A 147 -6.21 6.97 -22.83
N ALA A 148 -7.06 7.25 -21.82
CA ALA A 148 -8.14 8.24 -21.91
C ALA A 148 -7.64 9.69 -21.81
N ASP A 149 -6.78 10.00 -20.84
CA ASP A 149 -6.36 11.38 -20.51
C ASP A 149 -4.84 11.53 -20.38
N GLN A 150 -4.08 10.46 -20.60
CA GLN A 150 -2.62 10.43 -20.49
C GLN A 150 -2.10 10.79 -19.10
N SER A 151 -2.92 10.66 -18.04
CA SER A 151 -2.45 10.68 -16.67
C SER A 151 -1.46 9.55 -16.42
N ARG A 152 -0.50 9.77 -15.52
CA ARG A 152 0.52 8.79 -15.17
C ARG A 152 0.30 8.32 -13.73
N THR A 153 0.13 7.02 -13.56
CA THR A 153 -0.01 6.38 -12.25
C THR A 153 1.25 5.59 -11.95
N PHE A 154 1.85 5.87 -10.80
CA PHE A 154 2.96 5.09 -10.24
C PHE A 154 2.40 4.36 -9.04
N ALA A 155 2.66 3.06 -8.97
CA ALA A 155 2.16 2.21 -7.90
C ALA A 155 3.24 1.31 -7.34
N TYR A 156 3.16 1.06 -6.04
CA TYR A 156 3.94 0.05 -5.34
C TYR A 156 2.97 -0.89 -4.64
N VAL A 157 3.06 -2.17 -4.95
CA VAL A 157 2.21 -3.23 -4.40
C VAL A 157 3.06 -4.14 -3.55
N ALA A 158 2.77 -4.23 -2.26
CA ALA A 158 3.58 -4.98 -1.31
C ALA A 158 2.71 -5.70 -0.29
N ALA A 159 3.29 -6.63 0.46
CA ALA A 159 2.63 -7.26 1.59
C ALA A 159 3.56 -7.32 2.80
N ARG A 160 2.99 -7.04 3.98
CA ARG A 160 3.68 -7.07 5.27
C ARG A 160 2.69 -7.43 6.37
N GLU A 161 3.09 -8.38 7.22
CA GLU A 161 2.29 -8.84 8.37
C GLU A 161 0.86 -9.24 7.98
N ASN A 162 0.76 -10.06 6.91
CA ASN A 162 -0.50 -10.58 6.38
C ASN A 162 -1.49 -9.47 5.97
N LYS A 163 -0.97 -8.29 5.61
CA LYS A 163 -1.72 -7.21 4.95
C LYS A 163 -1.13 -6.94 3.58
N LEU A 164 -2.01 -6.72 2.60
CA LEU A 164 -1.66 -6.26 1.26
C LEU A 164 -1.79 -4.74 1.20
N TYR A 165 -0.83 -4.08 0.56
CA TYR A 165 -0.78 -2.63 0.38
C TYR A 165 -0.68 -2.30 -1.10
N ILE A 166 -1.47 -1.32 -1.54
CA ILE A 166 -1.42 -0.75 -2.89
C ILE A 166 -1.27 0.76 -2.72
N PHE A 167 -0.04 1.25 -2.89
CA PHE A 167 0.27 2.67 -2.91
C PHE A 167 0.11 3.18 -4.34
N GLU A 168 -0.67 4.23 -4.57
CA GLU A 168 -0.87 4.81 -5.90
C GLU A 168 -0.73 6.33 -5.86
N GLY A 169 0.14 6.88 -6.70
CA GLY A 169 0.19 8.31 -7.01
C GLY A 169 -0.15 8.51 -8.48
N THR A 170 -1.15 9.34 -8.78
CA THR A 170 -1.58 9.65 -10.15
C THR A 170 -1.50 11.15 -10.41
N VAL A 171 -0.78 11.51 -11.47
CA VAL A 171 -0.56 12.90 -11.88
C VAL A 171 -1.08 13.14 -13.30
N PRO A 172 -1.58 14.34 -13.63
CA PRO A 172 -2.01 14.67 -14.98
C PRO A 172 -0.88 14.59 -16.01
N LYS A 173 -1.24 14.55 -17.30
CA LYS A 173 -0.28 14.71 -18.39
C LYS A 173 0.53 15.99 -18.21
N GLY A 174 1.86 15.87 -18.31
CA GLY A 174 2.80 17.00 -18.24
C GLY A 174 3.13 17.49 -16.83
N TYR A 175 2.51 16.93 -15.79
CA TYR A 175 2.91 17.22 -14.39
C TYR A 175 4.17 16.43 -14.03
N PRO A 176 4.98 16.90 -13.05
CA PRO A 176 6.04 16.09 -12.46
C PRO A 176 5.52 14.73 -11.99
N GLU A 177 6.39 13.72 -12.00
CA GLU A 177 6.03 12.39 -11.49
C GLU A 177 5.75 12.44 -9.98
N PRO A 178 4.90 11.55 -9.44
CA PRO A 178 4.57 11.50 -8.02
C PRO A 178 5.72 10.92 -7.17
N GLY A 179 6.97 11.35 -7.42
CA GLY A 179 8.18 10.77 -6.86
C GLY A 179 8.26 10.87 -5.34
N LEU A 180 7.87 12.01 -4.75
CA LEU A 180 7.88 12.20 -3.30
C LEU A 180 6.97 11.19 -2.58
N PHE A 181 5.75 10.98 -3.10
CA PHE A 181 4.83 9.97 -2.57
C PHE A 181 5.42 8.55 -2.68
N GLN A 182 6.05 8.22 -3.81
CA GLN A 182 6.62 6.88 -4.02
C GLN A 182 7.86 6.62 -3.16
N GLN A 183 8.72 7.62 -2.98
CA GLN A 183 9.99 7.49 -2.24
C GLN A 183 9.83 7.56 -0.72
N SER A 184 8.71 8.11 -0.23
CA SER A 184 8.42 8.24 1.21
C SER A 184 7.69 7.03 1.80
N VAL A 185 7.36 6.02 0.99
CA VAL A 185 6.75 4.78 1.48
C VAL A 185 7.68 4.12 2.49
N GLY A 186 7.16 3.88 3.68
CA GLY A 186 7.87 3.17 4.74
C GLY A 186 6.93 2.36 5.62
N TRP A 187 7.53 1.63 6.56
CA TRP A 187 6.82 0.71 7.45
C TRP A 187 7.01 1.13 8.90
N VAL A 188 6.00 0.85 9.73
CA VAL A 188 6.07 1.12 11.17
C VAL A 188 5.59 -0.06 11.99
N GLU A 189 6.19 -0.22 13.16
CA GLU A 189 5.69 -1.09 14.22
C GLU A 189 4.42 -0.50 14.87
N PRO A 190 3.66 -1.29 15.67
CA PRO A 190 2.46 -0.80 16.36
C PRO A 190 2.68 0.41 17.29
N ASP A 191 3.91 0.61 17.80
CA ASP A 191 4.28 1.78 18.60
C ASP A 191 4.53 3.05 17.75
N GLY A 192 4.64 2.90 16.42
CA GLY A 192 4.95 3.93 15.43
C GLY A 192 6.43 4.02 15.06
N ARG A 193 7.29 3.13 15.58
CA ARG A 193 8.71 3.11 15.24
C ARG A 193 8.92 2.66 13.80
N ALA A 194 9.73 3.41 13.04
CA ALA A 194 10.07 3.07 11.68
C ALA A 194 10.82 1.74 11.58
N VAL A 195 10.45 0.93 10.59
CA VAL A 195 11.01 -0.39 10.29
C VAL A 195 11.81 -0.32 9.01
N ARG A 196 13.06 -0.77 9.07
CA ARG A 196 13.83 -1.18 7.88
C ARG A 196 14.51 -2.51 8.17
N TYR A 197 14.16 -3.54 7.42
CA TYR A 197 14.75 -4.86 7.62
C TYR A 197 16.24 -4.89 7.23
N GLN A 198 17.01 -5.75 7.89
CA GLN A 198 18.45 -5.91 7.70
C GLN A 198 18.80 -7.37 7.38
N GLY A 199 19.85 -7.56 6.58
CA GLY A 199 20.43 -8.87 6.27
C GLY A 199 19.64 -9.72 5.26
N VAL A 200 18.31 -9.59 5.21
CA VAL A 200 17.42 -10.31 4.29
C VAL A 200 16.24 -9.40 3.90
N ILE A 201 15.73 -9.53 2.68
CA ILE A 201 14.51 -8.86 2.22
C ILE A 201 13.29 -9.56 2.81
N TYR A 202 12.41 -8.78 3.42
CA TYR A 202 11.13 -9.27 3.91
C TYR A 202 10.21 -9.61 2.74
N SER A 203 9.86 -10.90 2.66
CA SER A 203 8.74 -11.43 1.88
C SER A 203 7.59 -11.85 2.80
N ASN A 204 6.35 -11.42 2.52
CA ASN A 204 5.18 -11.85 3.30
C ASN A 204 4.96 -13.37 3.20
N ALA A 205 5.17 -13.95 2.02
CA ALA A 205 4.98 -15.38 1.77
C ALA A 205 5.88 -16.28 2.63
N TYR A 206 7.02 -15.74 3.08
CA TYR A 206 7.96 -16.45 3.95
C TYR A 206 7.88 -15.99 5.40
N HIS A 207 7.96 -14.68 5.66
CA HIS A 207 8.08 -14.14 7.02
C HIS A 207 6.71 -13.85 7.64
N GLY A 208 5.81 -13.19 6.90
CA GLY A 208 4.45 -12.89 7.37
C GLY A 208 3.63 -14.15 7.63
N MET A 209 3.83 -15.19 6.82
CA MET A 209 3.19 -16.49 7.00
C MET A 209 3.92 -17.42 8.00
N GLY A 210 5.00 -16.95 8.64
CA GLY A 210 5.73 -17.71 9.67
C GLY A 210 6.50 -18.93 9.15
N VAL A 211 6.82 -19.00 7.85
CA VAL A 211 7.68 -20.06 7.27
C VAL A 211 9.14 -19.86 7.71
N TYR A 212 9.59 -18.61 7.75
CA TYR A 212 10.89 -18.21 8.29
C TYR A 212 10.71 -17.12 9.36
N PRO A 213 11.64 -17.02 10.33
CA PRO A 213 11.62 -15.93 11.31
C PRO A 213 11.65 -14.56 10.61
N THR A 214 10.90 -13.60 11.14
CA THR A 214 10.93 -12.22 10.62
C THR A 214 12.36 -11.66 10.72
N PRO A 215 12.89 -11.02 9.66
CA PRO A 215 14.25 -10.45 9.69
C PRO A 215 14.37 -9.38 10.76
N THR A 216 15.59 -9.17 11.26
CA THR A 216 15.85 -8.09 12.22
C THR A 216 15.55 -6.74 11.57
N ALA A 217 14.76 -5.90 12.24
CA ALA A 217 14.54 -4.52 11.84
C ALA A 217 15.55 -3.60 12.54
N GLY A 218 16.28 -2.79 11.77
CA GLY A 218 16.96 -1.62 12.28
C GLY A 218 15.98 -0.44 12.42
N GLY A 219 16.29 0.53 13.27
CA GLY A 219 15.60 1.82 13.21
C GLY A 219 15.82 2.42 11.82
N GLY A 220 14.74 2.75 11.10
CA GLY A 220 14.82 3.38 9.78
C GLY A 220 15.75 4.60 9.79
N PHE A 221 16.29 4.97 8.62
CA PHE A 221 17.12 6.17 8.51
C PHE A 221 16.37 7.38 9.10
N ALA A 222 16.96 8.05 10.09
CA ALA A 222 16.44 9.33 10.56
C ALA A 222 16.45 10.33 9.38
N PRO A 223 15.44 11.19 9.26
CA PRO A 223 15.48 12.27 8.28
C PRO A 223 16.75 13.10 8.49
N PRO A 224 17.36 13.64 7.41
CA PRO A 224 18.51 14.52 7.56
C PRO A 224 18.15 15.69 8.48
N PRO A 225 19.08 16.13 9.36
CA PRO A 225 18.81 17.27 10.24
C PRO A 225 18.45 18.51 9.40
N PRO A 226 17.55 19.37 9.89
CA PRO A 226 17.21 20.60 9.19
C PRO A 226 18.48 21.43 8.93
N PRO A 227 18.56 22.17 7.80
CA PRO A 227 19.69 23.03 7.51
C PRO A 227 19.92 24.01 8.67
N PRO A 228 21.17 24.36 9.00
CA PRO A 228 21.46 25.29 10.08
C PRO A 228 20.66 26.57 9.88
N GLN A 229 19.85 26.95 10.88
CA GLN A 229 19.21 28.25 10.87
C GLN A 229 20.32 29.30 10.89
N GLN A 230 20.50 30.01 9.78
CA GLN A 230 21.37 31.18 9.74
C GLN A 230 20.73 32.22 10.67
N GLY A 231 21.35 32.41 11.84
CA GLY A 231 20.95 33.40 12.82
C GLY A 231 20.93 34.79 12.20
N ARG A 232 19.87 35.54 12.49
CA ARG A 232 19.88 37.00 12.41
C ARG A 232 20.49 37.57 13.67
#